data_AF-A0A7V7B0U3-F1
#
_entry.id   AF-A0A7V7B0U3-F1
#
_cell.length_a   1.000
_cell.length_b   1.000
_cell.length_c   1.000
_cell.angle_alpha   90.00
_cell.angle_beta   90.00
_cell.angle_gamma   90.00
#
_symmetry.space_group_name_H-M   'P 1'
#
loop_
_entity.id
_entity.type
_entity.pdbx_description
1 polymer ?
#
loop_
_entity_poly.entity_id
_entity_poly.type
_entity_poly.pdbx_seq_one_letter_code
_entity_poly.pdbx_strand_id
1 'polypeptide(L)'
;MVGVKHANPCGIGSSDTIYHAYRKAFEADPISIFGGIIASNRIIDIPTAEDINSIFIEVVVAPDYDKEALEILRQKKNIRLLKIHELSIPSKSEGMLDMKRVKGGFVIQEVDKGKINPEDLTVVTNRKPTAKEMEDLLFGWTVVKHVKSNAIVLAQDEQTVGIGPGQTNRIWAAQNAIRQAGDKAKGSVLASDAFFPFPDVVEAAEKSGITAIIQPGGSIRDEESIKVADKANIAMVFTGMRHFKH
;
A
#
# COMPACT_ATOMS: atom_id res chain seq x y z
N MET A 1 -7.43 0.03 -7.64
CA MET A 1 -6.40 0.11 -8.71
C MET A 1 -5.01 0.04 -8.09
N VAL A 2 -4.08 -0.68 -8.70
CA VAL A 2 -2.69 -0.80 -8.24
C VAL A 2 -1.74 -0.51 -9.40
N GLY A 3 -0.85 0.46 -9.22
CA GLY A 3 0.29 0.73 -10.07
C GLY A 3 1.56 0.08 -9.52
N VAL A 4 2.27 -0.69 -10.34
CA VAL A 4 3.46 -1.48 -9.95
C VAL A 4 4.63 -1.13 -10.85
N LYS A 5 5.81 -0.97 -10.24
CA LYS A 5 7.09 -0.82 -10.93
C LYS A 5 8.17 -1.62 -10.19
N HIS A 6 8.97 -2.39 -10.91
CA HIS A 6 10.04 -3.23 -10.33
C HIS A 6 9.58 -4.08 -9.12
N ALA A 7 8.41 -4.72 -9.24
CA ALA A 7 7.78 -5.56 -8.22
C ALA A 7 7.41 -4.86 -6.89
N ASN A 8 7.39 -3.52 -6.86
CA ASN A 8 6.85 -2.72 -5.75
C ASN A 8 5.67 -1.89 -6.23
N PRO A 9 4.65 -1.66 -5.38
CA PRO A 9 3.62 -0.68 -5.70
C PRO A 9 4.24 0.72 -5.72
N CYS A 10 3.92 1.49 -6.74
CA CYS A 10 4.25 2.92 -6.83
C CYS A 10 3.06 3.81 -6.49
N GLY A 11 1.83 3.29 -6.67
CA GLY A 11 0.61 4.02 -6.33
C GLY A 11 -0.60 3.10 -6.26
N ILE A 12 -1.44 3.28 -5.25
CA ILE A 12 -2.64 2.48 -5.02
C ILE A 12 -3.79 3.41 -4.66
N GLY A 13 -4.97 3.13 -5.21
CA GLY A 13 -6.18 3.86 -4.95
C GLY A 13 -7.40 2.95 -4.89
N SER A 14 -8.27 3.20 -3.92
CA SER A 14 -9.61 2.62 -3.80
C SER A 14 -10.67 3.72 -3.93
N SER A 15 -11.79 3.39 -4.56
CA SER A 15 -12.94 4.28 -4.75
C SER A 15 -14.13 3.48 -5.26
N ASP A 16 -15.30 4.12 -5.31
CA ASP A 16 -16.54 3.55 -5.81
C ASP A 16 -16.50 3.23 -7.30
N THR A 17 -15.75 4.01 -8.09
CA THR A 17 -15.56 3.80 -9.53
C THR A 17 -14.11 3.43 -9.85
N ILE A 18 -13.92 2.64 -10.92
CA ILE A 18 -12.58 2.24 -11.33
C ILE A 18 -11.77 3.44 -11.85
N TYR A 19 -12.43 4.40 -12.48
CA TYR A 19 -11.83 5.66 -12.91
C TYR A 19 -11.25 6.46 -11.74
N HIS A 20 -12.02 6.70 -10.67
CA HIS A 20 -11.51 7.44 -9.51
C HIS A 20 -10.43 6.66 -8.76
N ALA A 21 -10.54 5.33 -8.68
CA ALA A 21 -9.48 4.49 -8.13
C ALA A 21 -8.18 4.59 -8.96
N TYR A 22 -8.28 4.66 -10.29
CA TYR A 22 -7.15 4.90 -11.18
C TYR A 22 -6.52 6.27 -10.94
N ARG A 23 -7.31 7.34 -10.90
CA ARG A 23 -6.83 8.70 -10.64
C ARG A 23 -6.02 8.79 -9.35
N LYS A 24 -6.56 8.23 -8.26
CA LYS A 24 -5.85 8.11 -6.97
C LYS A 24 -4.52 7.36 -7.11
N ALA A 25 -4.52 6.20 -7.77
CA ALA A 25 -3.31 5.41 -7.97
C ALA A 25 -2.25 6.15 -8.84
N PHE A 26 -2.67 6.87 -9.88
CA PHE A 26 -1.80 7.66 -10.73
C PHE A 26 -1.20 8.87 -9.98
N GLU A 27 -2.02 9.60 -9.24
CA GLU A 27 -1.61 10.81 -8.49
C GLU A 27 -0.76 10.54 -7.26
N ALA A 28 -0.63 9.26 -6.86
CA ALA A 28 0.29 8.82 -5.83
C ALA A 28 1.75 8.97 -6.27
N ASP A 29 2.08 8.54 -7.49
CA ASP A 29 3.41 8.71 -8.09
C ASP A 29 3.33 8.70 -9.63
N PRO A 30 3.03 9.85 -10.26
CA PRO A 30 2.86 9.95 -11.70
C PRO A 30 4.18 9.73 -12.47
N ILE A 31 5.33 9.84 -11.80
CA ILE A 31 6.65 9.65 -12.42
C ILE A 31 6.96 8.16 -12.50
N SER A 32 6.84 7.43 -11.38
CA SER A 32 7.22 6.01 -11.31
C SER A 32 6.28 5.08 -12.08
N ILE A 33 5.00 5.44 -12.21
CA ILE A 33 4.03 4.63 -12.97
C ILE A 33 4.28 4.63 -14.48
N PHE A 34 5.07 5.57 -15.00
CA PHE A 34 5.44 5.61 -16.40
C PHE A 34 6.26 4.36 -16.80
N GLY A 35 5.77 3.62 -17.79
CA GLY A 35 6.27 2.29 -18.18
C GLY A 35 6.07 1.23 -17.10
N GLY A 36 5.12 1.43 -16.20
CA GLY A 36 4.76 0.49 -15.15
C GLY A 36 3.71 -0.52 -15.59
N ILE A 37 3.21 -1.25 -14.61
CA ILE A 37 2.11 -2.21 -14.73
C ILE A 37 0.92 -1.67 -13.96
N ILE A 38 -0.26 -1.71 -14.56
CA ILE A 38 -1.52 -1.38 -13.89
C ILE A 38 -2.31 -2.67 -13.68
N ALA A 39 -2.82 -2.85 -12.46
CA ALA A 39 -3.72 -3.95 -12.11
C ALA A 39 -5.02 -3.43 -11.51
N SER A 40 -6.14 -3.95 -12.01
CA SER A 40 -7.49 -3.67 -11.55
C SER A 40 -8.17 -4.96 -11.06
N ASN A 41 -8.99 -4.83 -10.01
CA ASN A 41 -9.91 -5.87 -9.55
C ASN A 41 -11.34 -5.71 -10.11
N ARG A 42 -11.55 -4.73 -11.00
CA ARG A 42 -12.82 -4.48 -11.72
C ARG A 42 -12.57 -4.30 -13.22
N ILE A 43 -13.63 -4.38 -14.01
CA ILE A 43 -13.58 -4.16 -15.47
C ILE A 43 -13.01 -2.76 -15.75
N ILE A 44 -12.14 -2.65 -16.76
CA ILE A 44 -11.64 -1.35 -17.22
C ILE A 44 -12.70 -0.72 -18.13
N ASP A 45 -13.17 0.45 -17.72
CA ASP A 45 -14.12 1.27 -18.48
C ASP A 45 -13.40 2.21 -19.47
N ILE A 46 -14.20 2.85 -20.33
CA ILE A 46 -13.73 3.80 -21.35
C ILE A 46 -12.90 4.95 -20.73
N PRO A 47 -13.39 5.73 -19.75
CA PRO A 47 -12.62 6.87 -19.23
C PRO A 47 -11.31 6.44 -18.56
N THR A 48 -11.27 5.27 -17.91
CA THR A 48 -10.02 4.72 -17.37
C THR A 48 -9.06 4.35 -18.49
N ALA A 49 -9.55 3.71 -19.56
CA ALA A 49 -8.72 3.36 -20.71
C ALA A 49 -8.14 4.59 -21.43
N GLU A 50 -8.91 5.67 -21.59
CA GLU A 50 -8.44 6.92 -22.17
C GLU A 50 -7.27 7.52 -21.38
N ASP A 51 -7.41 7.61 -20.06
CA ASP A 51 -6.36 8.11 -19.18
C ASP A 51 -5.12 7.21 -19.19
N ILE A 52 -5.29 5.88 -19.12
CA ILE A 52 -4.18 4.93 -19.26
C ILE A 52 -3.45 5.13 -20.59
N ASN A 53 -4.19 5.35 -21.67
CA ASN A 53 -3.64 5.53 -23.03
C ASN A 53 -2.89 6.87 -23.21
N SER A 54 -3.13 7.84 -22.33
CA SER A 54 -2.46 9.15 -22.35
C SER A 54 -0.97 9.08 -21.95
N ILE A 55 -0.57 8.03 -21.23
CA ILE A 55 0.81 7.81 -20.78
C ILE A 55 1.37 6.50 -21.34
N PHE A 56 2.67 6.28 -21.15
CA PHE A 56 3.28 4.99 -21.49
C PHE A 56 3.05 4.00 -20.34
N ILE A 57 2.38 2.88 -20.63
CA ILE A 57 2.19 1.75 -19.72
C ILE A 57 2.62 0.48 -20.43
N GLU A 58 3.32 -0.40 -19.69
CA GLU A 58 3.83 -1.65 -20.25
C GLU A 58 2.78 -2.76 -20.27
N VAL A 59 2.03 -2.89 -19.17
CA VAL A 59 1.04 -3.95 -18.97
C VAL A 59 -0.19 -3.40 -18.27
N VAL A 60 -1.37 -3.76 -18.74
CA VAL A 60 -2.64 -3.60 -18.01
C VAL A 60 -3.20 -4.99 -17.71
N VAL A 61 -3.59 -5.21 -16.47
CA VAL A 61 -4.16 -6.46 -15.97
C VAL A 61 -5.52 -6.16 -15.35
N ALA A 62 -6.56 -6.86 -15.79
CA ALA A 62 -7.91 -6.65 -15.29
C ALA A 62 -8.73 -7.95 -15.40
N PRO A 63 -9.86 -8.08 -14.65
CA PRO A 63 -10.79 -9.18 -14.84
C PRO A 63 -11.47 -9.18 -16.21
N ASP A 64 -11.74 -7.98 -16.76
CA ASP A 64 -12.22 -7.79 -18.12
C ASP A 64 -12.01 -6.34 -18.57
N TYR A 65 -12.39 -6.05 -19.81
CA TYR A 65 -12.38 -4.72 -20.42
C TYR A 65 -13.71 -4.48 -21.12
N ASP A 66 -14.26 -3.26 -21.01
CA ASP A 66 -15.30 -2.84 -21.95
C ASP A 66 -14.76 -2.93 -23.38
N LYS A 67 -15.63 -3.23 -24.35
CA LYS A 67 -15.22 -3.47 -25.73
C LYS A 67 -14.51 -2.23 -26.30
N GLU A 68 -15.09 -1.05 -26.09
CA GLU A 68 -14.55 0.23 -26.52
C GLU A 68 -13.27 0.59 -25.77
N ALA A 69 -13.20 0.29 -24.46
CA ALA A 69 -11.99 0.47 -23.65
C ALA A 69 -10.81 -0.38 -24.16
N LEU A 70 -11.08 -1.62 -24.55
CA LEU A 70 -10.09 -2.52 -25.15
C LEU A 70 -9.56 -1.98 -26.48
N GLU A 71 -10.44 -1.44 -27.33
CA GLU A 71 -10.03 -0.85 -28.62
C GLU A 71 -9.18 0.41 -28.43
N ILE A 72 -9.48 1.25 -27.42
CA ILE A 72 -8.64 2.41 -27.05
C ILE A 72 -7.23 1.96 -26.66
N LEU A 73 -7.12 0.98 -25.76
CA LEU A 73 -5.82 0.49 -25.30
C LEU A 73 -5.02 -0.17 -26.44
N ARG A 74 -5.69 -0.88 -27.34
CA ARG A 74 -5.06 -1.53 -28.52
C ARG A 74 -4.42 -0.56 -29.51
N GLN A 75 -4.70 0.75 -29.42
CA GLN A 75 -4.00 1.77 -30.22
C GLN A 75 -2.50 1.80 -29.91
N LYS A 76 -2.06 1.36 -28.72
CA LYS A 76 -0.64 1.27 -28.35
C LYS A 76 -0.07 -0.08 -28.77
N LYS A 77 0.75 -0.09 -29.82
CA LYS A 77 1.35 -1.31 -30.39
C LYS A 77 2.05 -2.24 -29.37
N ASN A 78 2.65 -1.69 -28.32
CA ASN A 78 3.49 -2.43 -27.38
C ASN A 78 2.84 -2.70 -26.01
N ILE A 79 1.60 -2.23 -25.77
CA ILE A 79 0.92 -2.47 -24.50
C ILE A 79 0.51 -3.94 -24.42
N ARG A 80 0.78 -4.59 -23.29
CA ARG A 80 0.31 -5.96 -23.02
C ARG A 80 -0.98 -5.88 -22.22
N LEU A 81 -2.05 -6.45 -22.74
CA LEU A 81 -3.36 -6.48 -22.09
C LEU A 81 -3.64 -7.90 -21.62
N LEU A 82 -3.74 -8.07 -20.30
CA LEU A 82 -4.00 -9.35 -19.66
C LEU A 82 -5.41 -9.35 -19.07
N LYS A 83 -6.17 -10.40 -19.38
CA LYS A 83 -7.48 -10.67 -18.81
C LYS A 83 -7.37 -11.83 -17.84
N ILE A 84 -7.62 -11.59 -16.55
CA ILE A 84 -7.56 -12.58 -15.47
C ILE A 84 -8.84 -12.48 -14.65
N HIS A 85 -9.84 -13.29 -14.99
CA HIS A 85 -11.19 -13.21 -14.42
C HIS A 85 -11.20 -13.29 -12.89
N GLU A 86 -10.31 -14.10 -12.33
CA GLU A 86 -10.15 -14.36 -10.90
C GLU A 86 -9.79 -13.11 -10.09
N LEU A 87 -9.31 -12.02 -10.71
CA LEU A 87 -9.03 -10.75 -10.01
C LEU A 87 -10.29 -10.09 -9.43
N SER A 88 -11.47 -10.41 -9.98
CA SER A 88 -12.76 -9.92 -9.46
C SER A 88 -13.32 -10.78 -8.33
N ILE A 89 -12.70 -11.93 -8.05
CA ILE A 89 -13.18 -12.92 -7.10
C ILE A 89 -12.25 -12.90 -5.88
N PRO A 90 -12.76 -12.82 -4.65
CA PRO A 90 -11.94 -12.98 -3.46
C PRO A 90 -11.18 -14.31 -3.53
N SER A 91 -9.85 -14.25 -3.45
CA SER A 91 -9.01 -15.44 -3.53
C SER A 91 -9.45 -16.50 -2.52
N LYS A 92 -9.76 -17.71 -3.01
CA LYS A 92 -9.80 -18.94 -2.19
C LYS A 92 -8.36 -19.26 -1.81
N SER A 93 -7.89 -18.55 -0.80
CA SER A 93 -6.49 -18.57 -0.41
C SER A 93 -6.10 -19.83 0.36
N GLU A 94 -7.06 -20.65 0.80
CA GLU A 94 -6.81 -21.89 1.54
C GLU A 94 -5.90 -22.85 0.74
N GLY A 95 -4.82 -23.32 1.37
CA GLY A 95 -3.81 -24.16 0.72
C GLY A 95 -2.89 -23.48 -0.31
N MET A 96 -2.98 -22.15 -0.55
CA MET A 96 -2.02 -21.47 -1.44
C MET A 96 -0.62 -21.41 -0.84
N LEU A 97 0.36 -21.82 -1.64
CA LEU A 97 1.78 -21.86 -1.28
C LEU A 97 2.56 -20.77 -2.03
N ASP A 98 3.47 -20.09 -1.31
CA ASP A 98 4.50 -19.21 -1.85
C ASP A 98 5.82 -19.96 -1.94
N MET A 99 6.51 -19.85 -3.07
CA MET A 99 7.76 -20.55 -3.33
C MET A 99 8.87 -19.55 -3.68
N LYS A 100 10.00 -19.67 -2.98
CA LYS A 100 11.20 -18.87 -3.27
C LYS A 100 12.37 -19.77 -3.59
N ARG A 101 13.00 -19.51 -4.74
CA ARG A 101 14.22 -20.22 -5.15
C ARG A 101 15.42 -19.75 -4.31
N VAL A 102 16.22 -20.70 -3.86
CA VAL A 102 17.53 -20.46 -3.24
C VAL A 102 18.59 -21.28 -3.97
N LYS A 103 19.88 -20.98 -3.75
CA LYS A 103 20.93 -21.83 -4.32
C LYS A 103 20.79 -23.25 -3.75
N GLY A 104 20.59 -24.23 -4.62
CA GLY A 104 20.42 -25.64 -4.23
C GLY A 104 18.98 -26.10 -4.01
N GLY A 105 17.96 -25.24 -4.17
CA GLY A 105 16.57 -25.68 -4.05
C GLY A 105 15.55 -24.54 -3.97
N PHE A 106 14.52 -24.75 -3.16
CA PHE A 106 13.46 -23.80 -2.90
C PHE A 106 12.99 -23.88 -1.44
N VAL A 107 12.46 -22.77 -0.95
CA VAL A 107 11.69 -22.71 0.30
C VAL A 107 10.23 -22.53 -0.07
N ILE A 108 9.35 -23.28 0.60
CA ILE A 108 7.90 -23.20 0.43
C ILE A 108 7.30 -22.80 1.77
N GLN A 109 6.34 -21.89 1.72
CA GLN A 109 5.54 -21.46 2.87
C GLN A 109 4.09 -21.25 2.42
N GLU A 110 3.16 -21.09 3.35
CA GLU A 110 1.84 -20.60 3.01
C GLU A 110 1.89 -19.12 2.61
N VAL A 111 1.02 -18.71 1.70
CA VAL A 111 0.85 -17.29 1.38
C VAL A 111 0.35 -16.53 2.62
N ASP A 112 0.91 -15.35 2.87
CA ASP A 112 0.43 -14.44 3.91
C ASP A 112 -0.99 -13.94 3.57
N LYS A 113 -1.96 -14.43 4.35
CA LYS A 113 -3.39 -14.12 4.22
C LYS A 113 -3.89 -13.19 5.30
N GLY A 114 -3.02 -12.70 6.18
CA GLY A 114 -3.44 -11.94 7.33
C GLY A 114 -4.29 -10.74 6.92
N LYS A 115 -5.42 -10.62 7.59
CA LYS A 115 -6.43 -9.57 7.47
C LYS A 115 -6.83 -9.22 8.89
N ILE A 116 -7.17 -7.97 9.10
CA ILE A 116 -7.43 -7.40 10.42
C ILE A 116 -8.67 -6.56 10.28
N ASN A 117 -9.59 -6.75 11.22
CA ASN A 117 -10.78 -5.92 11.36
C ASN A 117 -10.52 -4.85 12.42
N PRO A 118 -11.29 -3.75 12.43
CA PRO A 118 -11.18 -2.72 13.47
C PRO A 118 -11.22 -3.28 14.89
N GLU A 119 -11.97 -4.36 15.13
CA GLU A 119 -12.14 -4.97 16.45
C GLU A 119 -10.88 -5.70 16.96
N ASP A 120 -9.99 -6.11 16.05
CA ASP A 120 -8.74 -6.79 16.38
C ASP A 120 -7.64 -5.81 16.84
N LEU A 121 -7.86 -4.50 16.66
CA LEU A 121 -6.87 -3.46 16.92
C LEU A 121 -6.88 -3.00 18.37
N THR A 122 -5.70 -2.84 18.95
CA THR A 122 -5.52 -2.24 20.27
C THR A 122 -5.05 -0.80 20.13
N VAL A 123 -5.85 0.18 20.58
CA VAL A 123 -5.39 1.58 20.69
C VAL A 123 -4.45 1.68 21.89
N VAL A 124 -3.20 2.07 21.65
CA VAL A 124 -2.14 2.11 22.69
C VAL A 124 -1.77 3.53 23.15
N THR A 125 -2.25 4.55 22.46
CA THR A 125 -2.09 5.97 22.83
C THR A 125 -3.34 6.54 23.50
N ASN A 126 -3.19 7.68 24.17
CA ASN A 126 -4.28 8.46 24.76
C ASN A 126 -5.29 8.93 23.71
N ARG A 127 -4.79 9.41 22.55
CA ARG A 127 -5.64 9.80 21.42
C ARG A 127 -6.12 8.55 20.68
N LYS A 128 -7.42 8.47 20.43
CA LYS A 128 -8.02 7.46 19.54
C LYS A 128 -8.06 7.95 18.10
N PRO A 129 -7.85 7.08 17.10
CA PRO A 129 -8.10 7.45 15.70
C PRO A 129 -9.56 7.86 15.50
N THR A 130 -9.78 8.84 14.65
CA THR A 130 -11.11 9.12 14.09
C THR A 130 -11.56 7.97 13.19
N ALA A 131 -12.86 7.91 12.84
CA ALA A 131 -13.37 6.91 11.91
C ALA A 131 -12.63 6.96 10.57
N LYS A 132 -12.35 8.17 10.05
CA LYS A 132 -11.65 8.33 8.79
C LYS A 132 -10.19 7.88 8.85
N GLU A 133 -9.48 8.23 9.91
CA GLU A 133 -8.12 7.72 10.13
C GLU A 133 -8.11 6.19 10.26
N MET A 134 -9.12 5.60 10.92
CA MET A 134 -9.21 4.14 11.02
C MET A 134 -9.37 3.46 9.66
N GLU A 135 -10.22 4.00 8.78
CA GLU A 135 -10.36 3.51 7.40
C GLU A 135 -9.03 3.58 6.65
N ASP A 136 -8.34 4.73 6.72
CA ASP A 136 -7.07 4.91 6.02
C ASP A 136 -5.94 4.07 6.62
N LEU A 137 -5.97 3.80 7.94
CA LEU A 137 -5.02 2.91 8.63
C LEU A 137 -5.20 1.47 8.13
N LEU A 138 -6.44 0.99 8.02
CA LEU A 138 -6.74 -0.35 7.52
C LEU A 138 -6.40 -0.50 6.03
N PHE A 139 -6.65 0.56 5.24
CA PHE A 139 -6.19 0.63 3.86
C PHE A 139 -4.66 0.55 3.79
N GLY A 140 -3.96 1.42 4.54
CA GLY A 140 -2.49 1.43 4.59
C GLY A 140 -1.91 0.11 5.07
N TRP A 141 -2.54 -0.55 6.05
CA TRP A 141 -2.18 -1.88 6.53
C TRP A 141 -2.31 -2.96 5.46
N THR A 142 -3.42 -2.93 4.72
CA THR A 142 -3.63 -3.85 3.59
C THR A 142 -2.55 -3.65 2.53
N VAL A 143 -2.18 -2.40 2.24
CA VAL A 143 -1.15 -2.07 1.26
C VAL A 143 0.24 -2.51 1.73
N VAL A 144 0.64 -2.17 2.96
CA VAL A 144 2.01 -2.37 3.45
C VAL A 144 2.42 -3.85 3.44
N LYS A 145 1.46 -4.77 3.61
CA LYS A 145 1.67 -6.23 3.45
C LYS A 145 2.25 -6.64 2.10
N HIS A 146 1.98 -5.86 1.04
CA HIS A 146 2.44 -6.16 -0.32
C HIS A 146 3.71 -5.41 -0.71
N VAL A 147 4.23 -4.53 0.16
CA VAL A 147 5.47 -3.77 -0.03
C VAL A 147 6.66 -4.58 0.50
N LYS A 148 7.82 -4.47 -0.15
CA LYS A 148 9.03 -5.16 0.32
C LYS A 148 9.55 -4.54 1.61
N SER A 149 9.96 -5.37 2.57
CA SER A 149 10.40 -4.97 3.90
C SER A 149 11.83 -4.41 3.95
N ASN A 150 12.17 -3.52 4.89
CA ASN A 150 11.25 -2.82 5.79
C ASN A 150 10.38 -1.83 5.01
N ALA A 151 9.08 -1.82 5.29
CA ALA A 151 8.10 -1.07 4.51
C ALA A 151 7.36 -0.04 5.37
N ILE A 152 7.22 1.17 4.81
CA ILE A 152 6.34 2.21 5.35
C ILE A 152 5.41 2.67 4.23
N VAL A 153 4.12 2.79 4.55
CA VAL A 153 3.10 3.34 3.65
C VAL A 153 2.42 4.50 4.34
N LEU A 154 2.35 5.63 3.65
CA LEU A 154 1.50 6.75 4.01
C LEU A 154 0.22 6.70 3.19
N ALA A 155 -0.92 6.87 3.84
CA ALA A 155 -2.22 6.82 3.18
C ALA A 155 -3.14 7.94 3.65
N GLN A 156 -4.02 8.38 2.76
CA GLN A 156 -5.09 9.33 3.04
C GLN A 156 -6.21 9.10 2.03
N ASP A 157 -7.46 9.11 2.48
CA ASP A 157 -8.63 8.93 1.63
C ASP A 157 -8.56 7.67 0.73
N GLU A 158 -8.14 6.54 1.29
CA GLU A 158 -7.88 5.28 0.55
C GLU A 158 -6.97 5.44 -0.69
N GLN A 159 -6.04 6.39 -0.63
CA GLN A 159 -4.97 6.60 -1.61
C GLN A 159 -3.63 6.49 -0.89
N THR A 160 -2.66 5.81 -1.50
CA THR A 160 -1.28 5.90 -1.02
C THR A 160 -0.73 7.27 -1.39
N VAL A 161 -0.23 8.02 -0.42
CA VAL A 161 0.43 9.31 -0.67
C VAL A 161 1.94 9.20 -0.61
N GLY A 162 2.50 8.14 0.00
CA GLY A 162 3.92 7.84 -0.01
C GLY A 162 4.20 6.38 0.34
N ILE A 163 5.22 5.78 -0.27
CA ILE A 163 5.59 4.38 -0.10
C ILE A 163 7.12 4.29 0.00
N GLY A 164 7.61 3.75 1.11
CA GLY A 164 9.02 3.50 1.36
C GLY A 164 9.32 2.00 1.36
N PRO A 165 9.67 1.39 0.21
CA PRO A 165 9.95 -0.04 0.13
C PRO A 165 11.42 -0.38 0.42
N GLY A 166 11.65 -1.59 0.95
CA GLY A 166 12.87 -2.37 0.77
C GLY A 166 14.11 -1.85 1.49
N GLN A 167 13.96 -1.12 2.60
CA GLN A 167 15.09 -0.54 3.32
C GLN A 167 15.63 -1.46 4.41
N THR A 168 16.96 -1.43 4.61
CA THR A 168 17.62 -2.18 5.68
C THR A 168 17.34 -1.60 7.07
N ASN A 169 17.01 -0.31 7.16
CA ASN A 169 16.56 0.36 8.38
C ASN A 169 15.19 1.02 8.16
N ARG A 170 14.26 0.87 9.12
CA ARG A 170 12.88 1.34 8.97
C ARG A 170 12.76 2.86 8.96
N ILE A 171 13.65 3.58 9.65
CA ILE A 171 13.65 5.05 9.57
C ILE A 171 13.93 5.53 8.13
N TRP A 172 14.73 4.81 7.35
CA TRP A 172 14.97 5.16 5.94
C TRP A 172 13.75 4.89 5.07
N ALA A 173 12.99 3.82 5.36
CA ALA A 173 11.70 3.58 4.70
C ALA A 173 10.73 4.73 5.01
N ALA A 174 10.65 5.17 6.27
CA ALA A 174 9.80 6.28 6.67
C ALA A 174 10.21 7.59 5.99
N GLN A 175 11.51 7.92 6.00
CA GLN A 175 12.04 9.12 5.33
C GLN A 175 11.78 9.09 3.83
N ASN A 176 11.91 7.94 3.17
CA ASN A 176 11.60 7.81 1.75
C ASN A 176 10.11 8.03 1.47
N ALA A 177 9.22 7.41 2.26
CA ALA A 177 7.77 7.57 2.12
C ALA A 177 7.32 9.03 2.35
N ILE A 178 7.85 9.67 3.41
CA ILE A 178 7.59 11.07 3.73
C ILE A 178 8.09 11.98 2.60
N ARG A 179 9.31 11.76 2.10
CA ARG A 179 9.87 12.57 1.00
C ARG A 179 9.04 12.41 -0.27
N GLN A 180 8.57 11.21 -0.58
CA GLN A 180 7.72 10.97 -1.75
C GLN A 180 6.36 11.68 -1.60
N ALA A 181 5.78 11.66 -0.40
CA ALA A 181 4.49 12.30 -0.13
C ALA A 181 4.56 13.83 -0.20
N GLY A 182 5.69 14.43 0.18
CA GLY A 182 5.82 15.88 0.24
C GLY A 182 4.74 16.50 1.14
N ASP A 183 4.02 17.50 0.62
CA ASP A 183 2.94 18.17 1.36
C ASP A 183 1.77 17.23 1.70
N LYS A 184 1.58 16.14 0.93
CA LYS A 184 0.52 15.15 1.18
C LYS A 184 0.80 14.29 2.43
N ALA A 185 1.99 14.37 3.02
CA ALA A 185 2.27 13.69 4.30
C ALA A 185 1.41 14.27 5.44
N LYS A 186 1.12 15.57 5.40
CA LYS A 186 0.37 16.25 6.45
C LYS A 186 -1.09 15.82 6.44
N GLY A 187 -1.58 15.31 7.57
CA GLY A 187 -2.93 14.79 7.72
C GLY A 187 -3.09 13.35 7.24
N SER A 188 -2.03 12.72 6.74
CA SER A 188 -2.03 11.31 6.37
C SER A 188 -1.81 10.40 7.59
N VAL A 189 -2.05 9.11 7.39
CA VAL A 189 -1.74 8.05 8.35
C VAL A 189 -0.55 7.23 7.89
N LEU A 190 0.14 6.56 8.82
CA LEU A 190 1.31 5.73 8.54
C LEU A 190 1.05 4.26 8.92
N ALA A 191 1.32 3.35 7.99
CA ALA A 191 1.33 1.92 8.22
C ALA A 191 2.74 1.34 8.12
N SER A 192 3.10 0.48 9.07
CA SER A 192 4.40 -0.17 9.15
C SER A 192 4.25 -1.69 9.17
N ASP A 193 4.91 -2.41 8.27
CA ASP A 193 4.84 -3.88 8.19
C ASP A 193 5.35 -4.61 9.43
N ALA A 194 6.19 -3.95 10.22
CA ALA A 194 6.86 -4.48 11.40
C ALA A 194 6.98 -3.43 12.53
N PHE A 195 7.20 -3.89 13.76
CA PHE A 195 7.17 -3.05 14.95
C PHE A 195 8.33 -2.04 15.02
N PHE A 196 8.17 -0.85 15.59
CA PHE A 196 9.28 0.12 15.71
C PHE A 196 10.32 -0.29 16.78
N PRO A 197 11.61 -0.41 16.42
CA PRO A 197 12.65 -0.69 17.43
C PRO A 197 13.02 0.54 18.27
N PHE A 198 12.78 1.75 17.74
CA PHE A 198 13.14 3.04 18.33
C PHE A 198 12.03 4.06 18.02
N PRO A 199 11.92 5.18 18.77
CA PRO A 199 10.89 6.19 18.55
C PRO A 199 11.11 7.06 17.31
N ASP A 200 12.25 6.93 16.62
CA ASP A 200 12.67 7.78 15.50
C ASP A 200 11.66 7.85 14.34
N VAL A 201 10.94 6.76 14.07
CA VAL A 201 9.86 6.75 13.06
C VAL A 201 8.69 7.64 13.50
N VAL A 202 8.34 7.63 14.79
CA VAL A 202 7.26 8.46 15.34
C VAL A 202 7.68 9.93 15.34
N GLU A 203 8.93 10.24 15.69
CA GLU A 203 9.48 11.60 15.61
C GLU A 203 9.49 12.13 14.16
N ALA A 204 9.79 11.28 13.18
CA ALA A 204 9.69 11.64 11.77
C ALA A 204 8.24 11.86 11.33
N ALA A 205 7.30 11.06 11.86
CA ALA A 205 5.89 11.20 11.60
C ALA A 205 5.33 12.53 12.14
N GLU A 206 5.67 12.90 13.37
CA GLU A 206 5.32 14.18 14.00
C GLU A 206 5.79 15.36 13.15
N LYS A 207 7.07 15.38 12.76
CA LYS A 207 7.65 16.46 11.93
C LYS A 207 6.97 16.63 10.58
N SER A 208 6.33 15.57 10.08
CA SER A 208 5.67 15.54 8.77
C SER A 208 4.15 15.76 8.86
N GLY A 209 3.61 15.92 10.07
CA GLY A 209 2.19 16.14 10.30
C GLY A 209 1.31 14.90 10.09
N ILE A 210 1.87 13.69 10.21
CA ILE A 210 1.10 12.43 10.20
C ILE A 210 0.29 12.34 11.50
N THR A 211 -0.97 11.93 11.41
CA THR A 211 -1.92 12.02 12.54
C THR A 211 -2.21 10.69 13.21
N ALA A 212 -2.00 9.57 12.52
CA ALA A 212 -2.20 8.23 13.09
C ALA A 212 -1.22 7.19 12.53
N ILE A 213 -0.95 6.16 13.33
CA ILE A 213 0.00 5.09 13.02
C ILE A 213 -0.62 3.71 13.31
N ILE A 214 -0.42 2.76 12.40
CA ILE A 214 -0.71 1.32 12.59
C ILE A 214 0.58 0.50 12.45
N GLN A 215 0.86 -0.33 13.44
CA GLN A 215 2.02 -1.22 13.46
C GLN A 215 1.72 -2.50 14.28
N PRO A 216 2.53 -3.56 14.21
CA PRO A 216 2.27 -4.76 15.01
C PRO A 216 2.38 -4.57 16.52
N GLY A 217 3.30 -3.73 16.99
CA GLY A 217 3.80 -3.80 18.37
C GLY A 217 4.66 -5.05 18.63
N GLY A 218 5.10 -5.21 19.87
CA GLY A 218 5.98 -6.30 20.32
C GLY A 218 7.46 -5.91 20.48
N SER A 219 7.79 -4.62 20.45
CA SER A 219 9.12 -4.14 20.79
C SER A 219 9.28 -4.10 22.31
N ILE A 220 10.47 -4.45 22.82
CA ILE A 220 10.84 -4.18 24.22
C ILE A 220 10.83 -2.68 24.54
N ARG A 221 10.81 -1.82 23.51
CA ARG A 221 10.80 -0.35 23.60
C ARG A 221 9.50 0.28 23.07
N ASP A 222 8.40 -0.47 22.97
CA ASP A 222 7.13 0.09 22.47
C ASP A 222 6.70 1.34 23.25
N GLU A 223 6.88 1.33 24.58
CA GLU A 223 6.63 2.47 25.47
C GLU A 223 7.37 3.75 25.06
N GLU A 224 8.56 3.67 24.48
CA GLU A 224 9.29 4.85 24.00
C GLU A 224 8.54 5.49 22.81
N SER A 225 8.07 4.66 21.88
CA SER A 225 7.32 5.12 20.70
C SER A 225 5.94 5.64 21.06
N ILE A 226 5.25 4.98 21.99
CA ILE A 226 3.93 5.39 22.49
C ILE A 226 4.02 6.76 23.17
N LYS A 227 5.01 6.98 24.02
CA LYS A 227 5.23 8.28 24.69
C LYS A 227 5.45 9.43 23.71
N VAL A 228 6.24 9.19 22.65
CA VAL A 228 6.45 10.21 21.61
C VAL A 228 5.15 10.47 20.85
N ALA A 229 4.39 9.43 20.51
CA ALA A 229 3.10 9.59 19.84
C ALA A 229 2.09 10.36 20.70
N ASP A 230 1.97 10.04 21.98
CA ASP A 230 1.11 10.76 22.93
C ASP A 230 1.49 12.23 23.05
N LYS A 231 2.78 12.53 23.17
CA LYS A 231 3.28 13.91 23.22
C LYS A 231 2.96 14.69 21.94
N ALA A 232 3.03 14.02 20.79
CA ALA A 232 2.73 14.57 19.48
C ALA A 232 1.22 14.57 19.14
N ASN A 233 0.37 14.04 20.03
CA ASN A 233 -1.06 13.83 19.78
C ASN A 233 -1.34 12.99 18.51
N ILE A 234 -0.49 11.98 18.26
CA ILE A 234 -0.62 11.00 17.18
C ILE A 234 -1.33 9.77 17.74
N ALA A 235 -2.39 9.31 17.07
CA ALA A 235 -3.05 8.06 17.48
C ALA A 235 -2.21 6.85 17.02
N MET A 236 -2.07 5.83 17.86
CA MET A 236 -1.35 4.60 17.50
C MET A 236 -2.19 3.37 17.83
N VAL A 237 -2.24 2.44 16.87
CA VAL A 237 -2.93 1.16 17.02
C VAL A 237 -1.98 0.00 16.76
N PHE A 238 -2.07 -1.02 17.62
CA PHE A 238 -1.32 -2.27 17.50
C PHE A 238 -2.18 -3.37 16.91
N THR A 239 -1.56 -4.13 16.00
CA THR A 239 -2.22 -5.23 15.29
C THR A 239 -1.87 -6.62 15.83
N GLY A 240 -0.74 -6.77 16.53
CA GLY A 240 -0.20 -8.07 16.93
C GLY A 240 0.25 -8.97 15.76
N MET A 241 0.20 -8.49 14.52
CA MET A 241 0.44 -9.27 13.31
C MET A 241 1.53 -8.60 12.47
N ARG A 242 2.53 -9.35 12.00
CA ARG A 242 3.64 -8.83 11.19
C ARG A 242 3.56 -9.33 9.74
N HIS A 243 3.74 -8.43 8.77
CA HIS A 243 3.67 -8.73 7.33
C HIS A 243 5.03 -8.58 6.62
N PHE A 244 6.02 -9.38 7.01
CA PHE A 244 7.38 -9.25 6.46
C PHE A 244 7.52 -9.89 5.07
N LYS A 245 8.08 -9.17 4.10
CA LYS A 245 8.19 -9.59 2.70
C LYS A 245 9.54 -9.22 2.07
N HIS A 246 10.33 -10.25 1.77
CA HIS A 246 11.52 -10.14 0.90
C HIS A 246 11.17 -10.35 -0.57
#